data_AF-A0A2C0ZVK2-F1
#
_entry.id   AF-A0A2C0ZVK2-F1
#
_cell.length_a   1.000
_cell.length_b   1.000
_cell.length_c   1.000
_cell.angle_alpha   90.00
_cell.angle_beta   90.00
_cell.angle_gamma   90.00
#
_symmetry.space_group_name_H-M   'P 1'
#
loop_
_entity.id
_entity.type
_entity.pdbx_description
1 polymer ?
#
loop_
_entity_poly.entity_id
_entity_poly.type
_entity_poly.pdbx_seq_one_letter_code
_entity_poly.pdbx_strand_id
1 'polypeptide(L)'
;MKIEATILTVNNAINLAQARTELNRTMLKLRTEYGYAPPKDVSYPEMKQRCSELTKAIDIAMELYVESTGKLPERMRNLGYVKLEAYANVPDNRLKKAPLYTVEAAGNLLDFNADYLIKAAHNAAIANRTRKEWARLEYEYVERNDYNLRDLYDDLMERLDASENFITFEEYREERRKWKRCKYYACDNYFPIANERIIRPHIKARRIDAEYCCDECKKSQENAKVRYEKTGTYLPEYAYEYVLEETIERKEKNHIVISPEKIFENI
;
A
#
# COMPACT_ATOMS: atom_id res chain seq x y z
N MET A 1 43.59 -43.83 -4.63
CA MET A 1 43.08 -42.99 -3.52
C MET A 1 43.13 -41.48 -3.80
N LYS A 2 44.27 -40.77 -3.79
CA LYS A 2 44.27 -39.30 -4.01
C LYS A 2 43.79 -38.87 -5.41
N ILE A 3 44.14 -39.62 -6.46
CA ILE A 3 43.77 -39.30 -7.85
C ILE A 3 42.26 -39.47 -8.09
N GLU A 4 41.66 -40.56 -7.59
CA GLU A 4 40.22 -40.83 -7.73
C GLU A 4 39.36 -39.80 -7.00
N ALA A 5 39.78 -39.37 -5.80
CA ALA A 5 39.09 -38.32 -5.05
C ALA A 5 39.13 -36.97 -5.79
N THR A 6 40.26 -36.64 -6.43
CA THR A 6 40.38 -35.42 -7.23
C THR A 6 39.51 -35.47 -8.49
N ILE A 7 39.48 -36.59 -9.21
CA ILE A 7 38.63 -36.78 -10.40
C ILE A 7 37.14 -36.63 -10.04
N LEU A 8 36.70 -37.24 -8.94
CA LEU A 8 35.32 -37.12 -8.46
C LEU A 8 34.96 -35.66 -8.11
N THR A 9 35.89 -34.92 -7.52
CA THR A 9 35.70 -33.51 -7.16
C THR A 9 35.57 -32.62 -8.39
N VAL A 10 36.41 -32.85 -9.41
CA VAL A 10 36.36 -32.09 -10.68
C VAL A 10 35.06 -32.38 -11.43
N ASN A 11 34.64 -33.64 -11.55
CA ASN A 11 33.39 -34.01 -12.23
C ASN A 11 32.16 -33.38 -11.53
N ASN A 12 32.13 -33.38 -10.19
CA ASN A 12 31.08 -32.71 -9.43
C ASN A 12 31.05 -31.19 -9.68
N ALA A 13 32.21 -30.55 -9.79
CA ALA A 13 32.30 -29.12 -10.08
C ALA A 13 31.80 -28.79 -11.50
N ILE A 14 32.14 -29.63 -12.49
CA ILE A 14 31.67 -29.48 -13.88
C ILE A 14 30.16 -29.64 -13.96
N ASN A 15 29.60 -30.71 -13.36
CA ASN A 15 28.16 -30.95 -13.34
C ASN A 15 27.41 -29.78 -12.70
N LEU A 16 27.92 -29.26 -11.59
CA LEU A 16 27.34 -28.10 -10.92
C LEU A 16 27.36 -26.84 -11.79
N ALA A 17 28.45 -26.58 -12.52
CA ALA A 17 28.55 -25.44 -13.42
C ALA A 17 27.60 -25.56 -14.62
N GLN A 18 27.45 -26.77 -15.17
CA GLN A 18 26.49 -27.05 -16.25
C GLN A 18 25.04 -26.86 -15.79
N ALA A 19 24.67 -27.42 -14.62
CA ALA A 19 23.34 -27.25 -14.04
C ALA A 19 23.01 -25.78 -13.75
N ARG A 20 23.99 -24.98 -13.28
CA ARG A 20 23.80 -23.52 -13.11
C ARG A 20 23.54 -22.82 -14.43
N THR A 21 24.31 -23.16 -15.46
CA THR A 21 24.17 -22.57 -16.79
C THR A 21 22.79 -22.88 -17.36
N GLU A 22 22.32 -24.11 -17.17
CA GLU A 22 20.99 -24.55 -17.61
C GLU A 22 19.87 -23.85 -16.84
N LEU A 23 19.95 -23.81 -15.51
CA LEU A 23 18.97 -23.10 -14.68
C LEU A 23 18.92 -21.60 -15.05
N ASN A 24 20.09 -20.97 -15.22
CA ASN A 24 20.18 -19.57 -15.64
C ASN A 24 19.52 -19.34 -17.01
N ARG A 25 19.70 -20.27 -17.96
CA ARG A 25 19.07 -20.24 -19.28
C ARG A 25 17.55 -20.36 -19.20
N THR A 26 17.05 -21.31 -18.41
CA THR A 26 15.61 -21.53 -18.22
C THR A 26 14.97 -20.34 -17.51
N MET A 27 15.57 -19.85 -16.42
CA MET A 27 15.10 -18.67 -15.70
C MET A 27 15.15 -17.41 -16.55
N LEU A 28 16.10 -17.28 -17.49
CA LEU A 28 16.13 -16.17 -18.44
C LEU A 28 14.93 -16.21 -19.40
N LYS A 29 14.54 -17.39 -19.89
CA LYS A 29 13.34 -17.55 -20.72
C LYS A 29 12.09 -17.17 -19.94
N LEU A 30 11.94 -17.70 -18.72
CA LEU A 30 10.82 -17.37 -17.84
C LEU A 30 10.78 -15.88 -17.51
N ARG A 31 11.92 -15.25 -17.22
CA ARG A 31 11.98 -13.80 -17.01
C ARG A 31 11.58 -13.01 -18.27
N THR A 32 11.93 -13.49 -19.46
CA THR A 32 11.54 -12.83 -20.71
C THR A 32 10.03 -12.89 -20.95
N GLU A 33 9.37 -13.96 -20.53
CA GLU A 33 7.94 -14.16 -20.72
C GLU A 33 7.09 -13.57 -19.56
N TYR A 34 7.58 -13.70 -18.33
CA TYR A 34 6.87 -13.37 -17.10
C TYR A 34 7.39 -12.12 -16.37
N GLY A 35 8.55 -11.59 -16.76
CA GLY A 35 9.21 -10.46 -16.08
C GLY A 35 8.81 -9.08 -16.61
N TYR A 36 7.79 -9.02 -17.48
CA TYR A 36 7.19 -7.78 -17.94
C TYR A 36 5.77 -7.63 -17.40
N ALA A 37 5.35 -6.38 -17.24
CA ALA A 37 3.98 -6.06 -16.84
C ALA A 37 2.99 -6.72 -17.81
N PRO A 38 1.98 -7.45 -17.31
CA PRO A 38 0.93 -7.98 -18.17
C PRO A 38 0.12 -6.84 -18.83
N PRO A 39 -0.67 -7.15 -19.87
CA PRO A 39 -1.61 -6.20 -20.47
C PRO A 39 -2.51 -5.55 -19.41
N LYS A 40 -2.91 -4.29 -19.64
CA LYS A 40 -3.67 -3.49 -18.66
C LYS A 40 -5.04 -4.09 -18.31
N ASP A 41 -5.61 -4.85 -19.24
CA ASP A 41 -6.94 -5.43 -19.23
C ASP A 41 -6.95 -6.94 -18.93
N VAL A 42 -5.83 -7.49 -18.45
CA VAL A 42 -5.76 -8.90 -18.04
C VAL A 42 -6.81 -9.19 -16.96
N SER A 43 -7.63 -10.20 -17.20
CA SER A 43 -8.66 -10.62 -16.24
C SER A 43 -8.05 -11.38 -15.07
N TYR A 44 -8.76 -11.43 -13.94
CA TYR A 44 -8.33 -12.22 -12.79
C TYR A 44 -8.11 -13.71 -13.10
N PRO A 45 -8.99 -14.41 -13.84
CA PRO A 45 -8.75 -15.80 -14.24
C PRO A 45 -7.49 -15.98 -15.08
N GLU A 46 -7.24 -15.11 -16.05
CA GLU A 46 -6.03 -15.16 -16.89
C GLU A 46 -4.77 -14.91 -16.07
N MET A 47 -4.78 -13.92 -15.16
CA MET A 47 -3.65 -13.64 -14.30
C MET A 47 -3.38 -14.81 -13.33
N LYS A 48 -4.44 -15.46 -12.83
CA LYS A 48 -4.33 -16.66 -11.99
C LYS A 48 -3.71 -17.83 -12.75
N GLN A 49 -4.12 -18.03 -14.00
CA GLN A 49 -3.54 -19.04 -14.88
C GLN A 49 -2.05 -18.73 -15.13
N ARG A 50 -1.72 -17.49 -15.49
CA ARG A 50 -0.33 -17.03 -15.70
C ARG A 50 0.56 -17.31 -14.48
N CYS A 51 0.10 -16.99 -13.27
CA CYS A 51 0.85 -17.30 -12.05
C CYS A 51 0.99 -18.81 -11.84
N SER A 52 -0.07 -19.60 -12.07
CA SER A 52 0.00 -21.06 -11.93
C SER A 52 0.98 -21.71 -12.91
N GLU A 53 1.03 -21.22 -14.16
CA GLU A 53 1.96 -21.70 -15.18
C GLU A 53 3.40 -21.35 -14.82
N LEU A 54 3.64 -20.11 -14.37
CA LEU A 54 4.94 -19.67 -13.88
C LEU A 54 5.44 -20.50 -12.69
N THR A 55 4.61 -20.70 -11.66
CA THR A 55 4.97 -21.51 -10.49
C THR A 55 5.38 -22.92 -10.92
N LYS A 56 4.57 -23.59 -11.74
CA LYS A 56 4.90 -24.93 -12.26
C LYS A 56 6.20 -24.94 -13.05
N ALA A 57 6.43 -23.95 -13.90
CA ALA A 57 7.65 -23.88 -14.71
C ALA A 57 8.90 -23.64 -13.86
N ILE A 58 8.79 -22.82 -12.81
CA ILE A 58 9.87 -22.61 -11.84
C ILE A 58 10.12 -23.90 -11.05
N ASP A 59 9.09 -24.56 -10.54
CA ASP A 59 9.22 -25.80 -9.78
C ASP A 59 9.97 -26.86 -10.60
N ILE A 60 9.56 -27.08 -11.86
CA ILE A 60 10.24 -28.00 -12.79
C ILE A 60 11.72 -27.61 -12.98
N ALA A 61 12.01 -26.32 -13.17
CA ALA A 61 13.39 -25.85 -13.35
C ALA A 61 14.25 -26.10 -12.10
N MET A 62 13.67 -25.93 -10.91
CA MET A 62 14.36 -26.17 -9.63
C MET A 62 14.54 -27.66 -9.36
N GLU A 63 13.55 -28.50 -9.65
CA GLU A 63 13.63 -29.96 -9.53
C GLU A 63 14.74 -30.52 -10.42
N LEU A 64 14.79 -30.13 -11.70
CA LEU A 64 15.86 -30.55 -12.62
C LEU A 64 17.26 -30.13 -12.13
N TYR A 65 17.38 -28.97 -11.50
CA TYR A 65 18.64 -28.54 -10.88
C TYR A 65 19.02 -29.45 -9.70
N VAL A 66 18.05 -29.78 -8.84
CA VAL A 66 18.27 -30.64 -7.67
C VAL A 66 18.62 -32.07 -8.10
N GLU A 67 17.91 -32.62 -9.09
CA GLU A 67 18.18 -33.95 -9.62
C GLU A 67 19.59 -34.06 -10.23
N SER A 68 20.02 -33.03 -10.96
CA SER A 68 21.34 -33.04 -11.61
C SER A 68 22.52 -32.80 -10.66
N THR A 69 22.30 -32.11 -9.52
CA THR A 69 23.38 -31.70 -8.61
C THR A 69 23.34 -32.33 -7.22
N GLY A 70 22.19 -32.93 -6.85
CA GLY A 70 21.89 -33.37 -5.48
C GLY A 70 21.78 -32.23 -4.46
N LYS A 71 21.67 -30.98 -4.91
CA LYS A 71 21.68 -29.79 -4.04
C LYS A 71 20.65 -28.76 -4.49
N LEU A 72 20.18 -27.97 -3.53
CA LEU A 72 19.36 -26.80 -3.84
C LEU A 72 20.18 -25.73 -4.59
N PRO A 73 19.52 -24.93 -5.45
CA PRO A 73 20.12 -23.75 -6.05
C PRO A 73 20.76 -22.84 -5.01
N GLU A 74 21.73 -22.05 -5.46
CA GLU A 74 22.41 -21.13 -4.57
C GLU A 74 21.46 -20.04 -4.06
N ARG A 75 21.72 -19.58 -2.84
CA ARG A 75 21.08 -18.40 -2.28
C ARG A 75 22.04 -17.22 -2.32
N MET A 76 21.50 -16.03 -2.51
CA MET A 76 22.24 -14.78 -2.38
C MET A 76 22.85 -14.66 -0.99
N ARG A 77 24.12 -14.21 -0.96
CA ARG A 77 24.88 -14.03 0.27
C ARG A 77 25.44 -12.62 0.39
N ASN A 78 25.44 -12.09 1.60
CA ASN A 78 26.30 -11.00 2.01
C ASN A 78 27.75 -11.44 2.05
N LEU A 79 28.65 -10.49 1.75
CA LEU A 79 30.09 -10.65 1.89
C LEU A 79 30.45 -10.53 3.39
N GLY A 80 30.04 -11.50 4.20
CA GLY A 80 30.28 -11.56 5.64
C GLY A 80 30.84 -12.93 6.06
N TYR A 81 31.70 -12.95 7.07
CA TYR A 81 32.57 -14.09 7.40
C TYR A 81 31.89 -15.22 8.22
N VAL A 82 30.61 -15.12 8.59
CA VAL A 82 29.90 -16.11 9.42
C VAL A 82 28.77 -16.80 8.66
N LYS A 83 28.66 -18.13 8.78
CA LYS A 83 27.77 -19.00 7.96
C LYS A 83 26.29 -18.60 7.92
N LEU A 84 25.74 -18.04 9.01
CA LEU A 84 24.33 -17.63 9.09
C LEU A 84 24.14 -16.14 8.77
N GLU A 85 25.04 -15.28 9.22
CA GLU A 85 25.03 -13.84 8.90
C GLU A 85 25.18 -13.59 7.40
N ALA A 86 25.85 -14.49 6.68
CA ALA A 86 25.98 -14.41 5.24
C ALA A 86 24.64 -14.43 4.49
N TYR A 87 23.54 -14.92 5.07
CA TYR A 87 22.22 -14.87 4.43
C TYR A 87 21.28 -13.86 5.08
N ALA A 88 21.64 -13.34 6.25
CA ALA A 88 20.89 -12.30 6.94
C ALA A 88 21.22 -10.92 6.37
N ASN A 89 20.23 -10.02 6.33
CA ASN A 89 20.39 -8.61 5.97
C ASN A 89 21.00 -8.37 4.58
N VAL A 90 20.74 -9.24 3.59
CA VAL A 90 21.15 -8.96 2.21
C VAL A 90 20.38 -7.72 1.74
N PRO A 91 21.06 -6.63 1.32
CA PRO A 91 20.36 -5.42 0.92
C PRO A 91 19.36 -5.68 -0.22
N ASP A 92 18.16 -5.11 -0.13
CA ASP A 92 17.09 -5.32 -1.10
C ASP A 92 17.51 -5.03 -2.55
N ASN A 93 18.34 -4.01 -2.75
CA ASN A 93 18.86 -3.68 -4.08
C ASN A 93 19.72 -4.80 -4.69
N ARG A 94 20.36 -5.64 -3.87
CA ARG A 94 21.10 -6.84 -4.31
C ARG A 94 20.14 -8.00 -4.52
N LEU A 95 19.16 -8.19 -3.64
CA LEU A 95 18.13 -9.22 -3.81
C LEU A 95 17.35 -9.02 -5.12
N LYS A 96 16.92 -7.79 -5.42
CA LYS A 96 16.24 -7.42 -6.68
C LYS A 96 17.12 -7.66 -7.94
N LYS A 97 18.44 -7.79 -7.78
CA LYS A 97 19.42 -8.07 -8.86
C LYS A 97 20.08 -9.44 -8.73
N ALA A 98 19.45 -10.36 -8.02
CA ALA A 98 19.97 -11.70 -7.82
C ALA A 98 20.25 -12.41 -9.17
N PRO A 99 21.36 -13.16 -9.29
CA PRO A 99 21.64 -13.95 -10.49
C PRO A 99 20.53 -14.97 -10.75
N LEU A 100 20.20 -15.24 -12.02
CA LEU A 100 19.00 -16.03 -12.35
C LEU A 100 19.06 -17.49 -11.92
N TYR A 101 20.24 -18.03 -11.62
CA TYR A 101 20.40 -19.38 -11.07
C TYR A 101 20.20 -19.46 -9.54
N THR A 102 19.77 -18.38 -8.89
CA THR A 102 19.55 -18.33 -7.44
C THR A 102 18.07 -18.43 -7.08
N VAL A 103 17.79 -18.86 -5.85
CA VAL A 103 16.42 -18.95 -5.31
C VAL A 103 15.76 -17.56 -5.27
N GLU A 104 16.52 -16.52 -4.94
CA GLU A 104 16.01 -15.14 -4.85
C GLU A 104 15.56 -14.60 -6.22
N ALA A 105 16.22 -14.98 -7.31
CA ALA A 105 15.79 -14.57 -8.65
C ALA A 105 14.44 -15.20 -9.04
N ALA A 106 14.20 -16.45 -8.64
CA ALA A 106 12.90 -17.08 -8.83
C ALA A 106 11.82 -16.45 -7.93
N GLY A 107 12.16 -16.18 -6.67
CA GLY A 107 11.29 -15.44 -5.74
C GLY A 107 10.85 -14.09 -6.30
N ASN A 108 11.80 -13.26 -6.75
CA ASN A 108 11.49 -11.95 -7.34
C ASN A 108 10.51 -12.04 -8.52
N LEU A 109 10.64 -13.07 -9.36
CA LEU A 109 9.76 -13.25 -10.52
C LEU A 109 8.35 -13.69 -10.11
N LEU A 110 8.26 -14.54 -9.08
CA LEU A 110 6.99 -14.96 -8.47
C LEU A 110 6.31 -13.77 -7.78
N ASP A 111 7.03 -13.02 -6.95
CA ASP A 111 6.51 -11.85 -6.23
C ASP A 111 5.98 -10.80 -7.21
N PHE A 112 6.74 -10.51 -8.27
CA PHE A 112 6.32 -9.60 -9.33
C PHE A 112 4.97 -10.02 -9.95
N ASN A 113 4.78 -11.31 -10.25
CA ASN A 113 3.51 -11.79 -10.82
C ASN A 113 2.41 -11.88 -9.75
N ALA A 114 2.74 -12.17 -8.49
CA ALA A 114 1.80 -12.19 -7.39
C ALA A 114 1.16 -10.80 -7.18
N ASP A 115 1.94 -9.73 -7.28
CA ASP A 115 1.42 -8.35 -7.21
C ASP A 115 0.36 -8.06 -8.27
N TYR A 116 0.59 -8.49 -9.52
CA TYR A 116 -0.40 -8.34 -10.58
C TYR A 116 -1.62 -9.23 -10.39
N LEU A 117 -1.46 -10.41 -9.80
CA LEU A 117 -2.58 -11.27 -9.42
C LEU A 117 -3.45 -10.62 -8.36
N ILE A 118 -2.84 -10.06 -7.31
CA ILE A 118 -3.56 -9.34 -6.25
C ILE A 118 -4.28 -8.13 -6.84
N LYS A 119 -3.60 -7.36 -7.69
CA LYS A 119 -4.20 -6.23 -8.41
C LYS A 119 -5.42 -6.66 -9.25
N ALA A 120 -5.29 -7.73 -10.03
CA ALA A 120 -6.38 -8.24 -10.86
C ALA A 120 -7.56 -8.75 -10.01
N ALA A 121 -7.27 -9.45 -8.91
CA ALA A 121 -8.28 -9.91 -7.95
C ALA A 121 -9.05 -8.73 -7.33
N HIS A 122 -8.32 -7.69 -6.93
CA HIS A 122 -8.90 -6.47 -6.37
C HIS A 122 -9.78 -5.73 -7.38
N ASN A 123 -9.31 -5.56 -8.61
CA ASN A 123 -10.11 -4.96 -9.69
C ASN A 123 -11.38 -5.75 -9.99
N ALA A 124 -11.30 -7.09 -10.00
CA ALA A 124 -12.47 -7.95 -10.14
C ALA A 124 -13.43 -7.80 -8.95
N ALA A 125 -12.92 -7.66 -7.73
CA ALA A 125 -13.75 -7.45 -6.54
C ALA A 125 -14.47 -6.08 -6.59
N ILE A 126 -13.81 -5.04 -7.06
CA ILE A 126 -14.41 -3.70 -7.27
C ILE A 126 -15.52 -3.76 -8.31
N ALA A 127 -15.25 -4.39 -9.46
CA ALA A 127 -16.21 -4.48 -10.56
C ALA A 127 -17.48 -5.24 -10.15
N ASN A 128 -17.35 -6.24 -9.28
CA ASN A 128 -18.47 -7.06 -8.80
C ASN A 128 -19.09 -6.57 -7.48
N ARG A 129 -18.63 -5.43 -6.95
CA ARG A 129 -19.08 -4.93 -5.64
C ARG A 129 -20.52 -4.45 -5.71
N THR A 130 -21.33 -4.90 -4.76
CA THR A 130 -22.72 -4.51 -4.64
C THR A 130 -22.87 -3.08 -4.15
N ARG A 131 -24.03 -2.45 -4.41
CA ARG A 131 -24.32 -1.11 -3.88
C ARG A 131 -24.28 -1.03 -2.36
N LYS A 132 -24.66 -2.11 -1.66
CA LYS A 132 -24.61 -2.19 -0.19
C LYS A 132 -23.17 -2.15 0.33
N GLU A 133 -22.26 -2.84 -0.34
CA GLU A 133 -20.83 -2.83 0.00
C GLU A 133 -20.19 -1.48 -0.30
N TRP A 134 -20.55 -0.84 -1.42
CA TRP A 134 -20.12 0.53 -1.69
C TRP A 134 -20.60 1.52 -0.63
N ALA A 135 -21.88 1.46 -0.26
CA ALA A 135 -22.43 2.32 0.78
C ALA A 135 -21.71 2.15 2.14
N ARG A 136 -21.27 0.94 2.47
CA ARG A 136 -20.47 0.67 3.67
C ARG A 136 -19.11 1.34 3.58
N LEU A 137 -18.39 1.18 2.48
CA LEU A 137 -17.08 1.79 2.30
C LEU A 137 -17.16 3.33 2.28
N GLU A 138 -18.19 3.88 1.65
CA GLU A 138 -18.47 5.32 1.67
C GLU A 138 -18.73 5.86 3.08
N TYR A 139 -19.35 5.06 3.95
CA TYR A 139 -19.58 5.41 5.35
C TYR A 139 -18.30 5.33 6.19
N GLU A 140 -17.46 4.33 5.95
CA GLU A 140 -16.18 4.14 6.65
C GLU A 140 -15.11 5.14 6.18
N TYR A 141 -15.24 5.70 4.99
CA TYR A 141 -14.29 6.64 4.42
C TYR A 141 -14.43 8.05 5.01
N VAL A 142 -13.38 8.52 5.67
CA VAL A 142 -13.28 9.87 6.23
C VAL A 142 -12.04 10.55 5.68
N GLU A 143 -12.24 11.66 4.98
CA GLU A 143 -11.18 12.50 4.42
C GLU A 143 -10.76 13.60 5.40
N ARG A 144 -11.70 14.12 6.20
CA ARG A 144 -11.45 15.17 7.19
C ARG A 144 -12.12 14.88 8.52
N ASN A 145 -11.32 15.01 9.58
CA ASN A 145 -11.71 14.76 10.97
C ASN A 145 -10.88 15.64 11.94
N ASP A 146 -10.82 16.93 11.65
CA ASP A 146 -10.06 17.93 12.41
C ASP A 146 -10.73 18.25 13.76
N TYR A 147 -12.06 18.22 13.82
CA TYR A 147 -12.84 18.51 15.03
C TYR A 147 -14.22 17.85 14.95
N ASN A 148 -14.38 16.67 15.53
CA ASN A 148 -15.61 15.88 15.43
C ASN A 148 -16.54 16.07 16.63
N LEU A 149 -17.62 15.28 16.63
CA LEU A 149 -18.61 15.28 17.69
C LEU A 149 -18.02 14.91 19.05
N ARG A 150 -17.03 14.02 19.10
CA ARG A 150 -16.37 13.64 20.34
C ARG A 150 -15.55 14.80 20.88
N ASP A 151 -14.76 15.46 20.05
CA ASP A 151 -14.00 16.65 20.46
C ASP A 151 -14.93 17.74 20.99
N LEU A 152 -16.08 17.96 20.33
CA LEU A 152 -17.11 18.88 20.80
C LEU A 152 -17.71 18.44 22.16
N TYR A 153 -17.97 17.15 22.35
CA TYR A 153 -18.47 16.66 23.63
C TYR A 153 -17.44 16.80 24.73
N ASP A 154 -16.19 16.43 24.49
CA ASP A 154 -15.11 16.52 25.46
C ASP A 154 -14.91 17.98 25.90
N ASP A 155 -14.85 18.92 24.94
CA ASP A 155 -14.76 20.36 25.19
C ASP A 155 -15.98 20.92 26.00
N LEU A 156 -17.19 20.41 25.74
CA LEU A 156 -18.40 20.84 26.45
C LEU A 156 -18.52 20.21 27.85
N MET A 157 -18.07 18.96 28.01
CA MET A 157 -18.04 18.26 29.29
C MET A 157 -17.00 18.86 30.23
N GLU A 158 -15.81 19.21 29.70
CA GLU A 158 -14.80 19.93 30.48
C GLU A 158 -15.36 21.23 31.08
N ARG A 159 -16.19 21.96 30.33
CA ARG A 159 -16.88 23.17 30.82
C ARG A 159 -17.99 22.89 31.82
N LEU A 160 -18.63 21.72 31.78
CA LEU A 160 -19.62 21.32 32.79
C LEU A 160 -18.93 20.97 34.12
N ASP A 161 -17.77 20.33 34.04
CA ASP A 161 -17.02 19.82 35.21
C ASP A 161 -16.02 20.85 35.79
N ALA A 162 -15.80 21.97 35.12
CA ALA A 162 -14.86 23.01 35.55
C ALA A 162 -15.25 23.65 36.90
N SER A 163 -14.28 23.90 37.78
CA SER A 163 -14.53 24.60 39.05
C SER A 163 -14.73 26.10 38.88
N GLU A 164 -14.25 26.68 37.78
CA GLU A 164 -14.39 28.10 37.42
C GLU A 164 -14.99 28.21 36.01
N ASN A 165 -15.94 29.14 35.79
CA ASN A 165 -16.69 29.29 34.53
C ASN A 165 -17.48 28.04 34.10
N PHE A 166 -18.02 27.28 35.08
CA PHE A 166 -18.90 26.16 34.80
C PHE A 166 -20.14 26.61 34.05
N ILE A 167 -20.61 25.78 33.12
CA ILE A 167 -21.90 25.99 32.47
C ILE A 167 -22.97 25.13 33.14
N THR A 168 -24.21 25.61 33.13
CA THR A 168 -25.37 24.80 33.50
C THR A 168 -25.70 23.79 32.40
N PHE A 169 -26.51 22.79 32.73
CA PHE A 169 -26.93 21.79 31.75
C PHE A 169 -27.84 22.39 30.66
N GLU A 170 -28.60 23.42 31.00
CA GLU A 170 -29.36 24.24 30.05
C GLU A 170 -28.44 24.96 29.07
N GLU A 171 -27.41 25.65 29.56
CA GLU A 171 -26.40 26.32 28.72
C GLU A 171 -25.64 25.32 27.84
N TYR A 172 -25.31 24.13 28.35
CA TYR A 172 -24.73 23.04 27.55
C TYR A 172 -25.62 22.67 26.35
N ARG A 173 -26.93 22.52 26.57
CA ARG A 173 -27.88 22.19 25.49
C ARG A 173 -27.97 23.32 24.46
N GLU A 174 -27.92 24.56 24.91
CA GLU A 174 -27.93 25.73 24.03
C GLU A 174 -26.63 25.84 23.22
N GLU A 175 -25.48 25.65 23.85
CA GLU A 175 -24.18 25.63 23.18
C GLU A 175 -24.13 24.53 22.11
N ARG A 176 -24.55 23.31 22.42
CA ARG A 176 -24.58 22.21 21.44
C ARG A 176 -25.41 22.55 20.19
N ARG A 177 -26.49 23.33 20.32
CA ARG A 177 -27.32 23.77 19.18
C ARG A 177 -26.62 24.77 18.26
N LYS A 178 -25.56 25.43 18.75
CA LYS A 178 -24.72 26.37 17.96
C LYS A 178 -23.71 25.64 17.07
N TRP A 179 -23.65 24.32 17.11
CA TRP A 179 -22.75 23.52 16.28
C TRP A 179 -23.53 22.69 15.27
N LYS A 180 -22.98 22.58 14.06
CA LYS A 180 -23.54 21.74 12.99
C LYS A 180 -22.48 20.78 12.47
N ARG A 181 -22.92 19.57 12.11
CA ARG A 181 -22.10 18.62 11.35
C ARG A 181 -21.94 19.12 9.92
N CYS A 182 -20.75 18.98 9.36
CA CYS A 182 -20.54 19.19 7.93
C CYS A 182 -21.39 18.22 7.11
N LYS A 183 -22.00 18.71 6.03
CA LYS A 183 -22.82 17.90 5.12
C LYS A 183 -22.00 17.15 4.06
N TYR A 184 -20.68 17.39 3.97
CA TYR A 184 -19.83 16.64 3.06
C TYR A 184 -19.68 15.20 3.57
N TYR A 185 -20.02 14.21 2.72
CA TYR A 185 -20.12 12.81 3.15
C TYR A 185 -18.86 12.24 3.81
N ALA A 186 -17.67 12.70 3.39
CA ALA A 186 -16.38 12.27 3.92
C ALA A 186 -15.75 13.24 4.94
N CYS A 187 -16.54 14.17 5.50
CA CYS A 187 -16.08 15.09 6.53
C CYS A 187 -16.91 14.90 7.80
N ASP A 188 -16.24 14.49 8.88
CA ASP A 188 -16.90 14.30 10.17
C ASP A 188 -16.82 15.53 11.09
N ASN A 189 -16.34 16.66 10.54
CA ASN A 189 -16.17 17.87 11.32
C ASN A 189 -17.50 18.49 11.77
N TYR A 190 -17.48 19.04 12.98
CA TYR A 190 -18.48 19.96 13.49
C TYR A 190 -17.94 21.39 13.41
N PHE A 191 -18.81 22.34 13.12
CA PHE A 191 -18.43 23.75 13.04
C PHE A 191 -19.47 24.65 13.72
N PRO A 192 -19.05 25.78 14.31
CA PRO A 192 -19.95 26.70 14.96
C PRO A 192 -20.69 27.56 13.93
N ILE A 193 -21.96 27.85 14.18
CA ILE A 193 -22.81 28.73 13.36
C ILE A 193 -23.13 30.07 14.03
N ALA A 194 -22.67 30.26 15.27
CA ALA A 194 -22.74 31.52 16.00
C ALA A 194 -21.31 31.95 16.34
N ASN A 195 -21.04 33.25 16.23
CA ASN A 195 -19.69 33.81 16.45
C ASN A 195 -19.42 34.16 17.92
N GLU A 196 -20.34 33.80 18.82
CA GLU A 196 -20.28 34.12 20.23
C GLU A 196 -19.53 33.02 20.99
N ARG A 197 -18.49 33.42 21.75
CA ARG A 197 -17.71 32.57 22.68
C ARG A 197 -17.42 31.16 22.13
N ILE A 198 -16.69 31.10 21.03
CA ILE A 198 -16.22 29.83 20.45
C ILE A 198 -15.20 29.22 21.43
N ILE A 199 -15.43 27.96 21.84
CA ILE A 199 -14.56 27.22 22.77
C ILE A 199 -13.11 27.17 22.25
N ARG A 200 -12.97 27.09 20.93
CA ARG A 200 -11.68 27.06 20.23
C ARG A 200 -11.55 28.24 19.26
N PRO A 201 -10.68 29.23 19.54
CA PRO A 201 -10.58 30.45 18.72
C PRO A 201 -10.06 30.21 17.29
N HIS A 202 -9.46 29.06 17.02
CA HIS A 202 -8.99 28.67 15.68
C HIS A 202 -10.10 28.10 14.78
N ILE A 203 -11.27 27.74 15.33
CA ILE A 203 -12.41 27.26 14.55
C ILE A 203 -13.27 28.46 14.16
N LYS A 204 -13.33 28.75 12.86
CA LYS A 204 -14.10 29.90 12.35
C LYS A 204 -15.59 29.58 12.34
N ALA A 205 -16.39 30.45 12.96
CA ALA A 205 -17.84 30.38 12.83
C ALA A 205 -18.31 30.60 11.39
N ARG A 206 -19.37 29.92 11.02
CA ARG A 206 -20.06 30.03 9.73
C ARG A 206 -21.43 30.65 9.90
N ARG A 207 -22.06 30.97 8.78
CA ARG A 207 -23.45 31.46 8.79
C ARG A 207 -24.40 30.37 9.27
N ILE A 208 -25.54 30.78 9.81
CA ILE A 208 -26.59 29.87 10.28
C ILE A 208 -27.13 28.94 9.19
N ASP A 209 -27.14 29.38 7.93
CA ASP A 209 -27.57 28.63 6.75
C ASP A 209 -26.45 27.76 6.14
N ALA A 210 -25.23 27.81 6.69
CA ALA A 210 -24.12 27.05 6.16
C ALA A 210 -24.32 25.54 6.36
N GLU A 211 -24.13 24.79 5.28
CA GLU A 211 -24.18 23.31 5.29
C GLU A 211 -22.79 22.67 5.42
N TYR A 212 -21.72 23.43 5.16
CA TYR A 212 -20.34 22.93 5.11
C TYR A 212 -19.42 23.72 6.03
N CYS A 213 -18.43 23.04 6.63
CA CYS A 213 -17.44 23.69 7.49
C CYS A 213 -16.47 24.61 6.73
N CYS A 214 -16.31 24.40 5.41
CA CYS A 214 -15.50 25.22 4.52
C CYS A 214 -15.92 25.10 3.04
N ASP A 215 -15.41 26.01 2.20
CA ASP A 215 -15.68 26.02 0.76
C ASP A 215 -15.09 24.80 0.04
N GLU A 216 -14.00 24.24 0.56
CA GLU A 216 -13.39 23.02 0.05
C GLU A 216 -14.34 21.83 0.22
N CYS A 217 -14.92 21.63 1.41
CA CYS A 217 -15.92 20.57 1.62
C CYS A 217 -17.16 20.73 0.72
N LYS A 218 -17.57 21.96 0.43
CA LYS A 218 -18.64 22.21 -0.55
C LYS A 218 -18.25 21.72 -1.94
N LYS A 219 -17.08 22.13 -2.43
CA LYS A 219 -16.55 21.68 -3.74
C LYS A 219 -16.35 20.17 -3.79
N SER A 220 -15.80 19.56 -2.73
CA SER A 220 -15.61 18.11 -2.64
C SER A 220 -16.92 17.35 -2.65
N GLN A 221 -17.98 17.87 -2.02
CA GLN A 221 -19.32 17.28 -2.09
C GLN A 221 -19.92 17.34 -3.51
N GLU A 222 -19.72 18.45 -4.23
CA GLU A 222 -20.13 18.58 -5.63
C GLU A 222 -19.36 17.59 -6.53
N ASN A 223 -18.04 17.52 -6.37
CA ASN A 223 -17.19 16.56 -7.07
C ASN A 223 -17.58 15.10 -6.79
N ALA A 224 -17.94 14.79 -5.55
CA ALA A 224 -18.38 13.45 -5.17
C ALA A 224 -19.71 13.07 -5.84
N LYS A 225 -20.65 14.01 -5.99
CA LYS A 225 -21.91 13.78 -6.72
C LYS A 225 -21.65 13.50 -8.20
N VAL A 226 -20.82 14.33 -8.85
CA VAL A 226 -20.41 14.11 -10.25
C VAL A 226 -19.71 12.76 -10.41
N ARG A 227 -18.89 12.35 -9.43
CA ARG A 227 -18.23 11.05 -9.43
C ARG A 227 -19.24 9.90 -9.29
N TYR A 228 -20.21 10.04 -8.39
CA TYR A 228 -21.27 9.05 -8.19
C TYR A 228 -22.07 8.83 -9.48
N GLU A 229 -22.40 9.89 -10.22
CA GLU A 229 -23.07 9.78 -11.52
C GLU A 229 -22.23 9.02 -12.56
N LYS A 230 -20.90 9.14 -12.51
CA LYS A 230 -19.98 8.48 -13.45
C LYS A 230 -19.64 7.03 -13.06
N THR A 231 -19.47 6.75 -11.77
CA THR A 231 -18.84 5.52 -11.27
C THR A 231 -19.74 4.69 -10.36
N GLY A 232 -20.88 5.24 -9.91
CA GLY A 232 -21.78 4.59 -8.95
C GLY A 232 -21.32 4.64 -7.49
N THR A 233 -20.24 5.37 -7.19
CA THR A 233 -19.70 5.55 -5.83
C THR A 233 -19.29 7.00 -5.56
N TYR A 234 -19.45 7.44 -4.31
CA TYR A 234 -18.95 8.76 -3.88
C TYR A 234 -17.43 8.75 -3.66
N LEU A 235 -16.84 7.57 -3.40
CA LEU A 235 -15.43 7.42 -3.05
C LEU A 235 -14.51 7.90 -4.17
N PRO A 236 -13.40 8.58 -3.86
CA PRO A 236 -12.39 8.90 -4.85
C PRO A 236 -11.67 7.63 -5.33
N GLU A 237 -11.14 7.67 -6.56
CA GLU A 237 -10.45 6.53 -7.19
C GLU A 237 -9.34 5.97 -6.30
N TYR A 238 -8.52 6.84 -5.71
CA TYR A 238 -7.44 6.44 -4.82
C TYR A 238 -7.91 5.71 -3.54
N ALA A 239 -9.17 5.85 -3.12
CA ALA A 239 -9.69 5.19 -1.93
C ALA A 239 -10.04 3.72 -2.18
N TYR A 240 -10.13 3.30 -3.44
CA TYR A 240 -10.41 1.91 -3.79
C TYR A 240 -9.54 1.40 -4.93
N GLU A 241 -8.57 2.14 -5.45
CA GLU A 241 -7.63 1.65 -6.47
C GLU A 241 -6.48 0.88 -5.82
N TYR A 242 -6.07 -0.24 -6.42
CA TYR A 242 -4.88 -0.96 -5.98
C TYR A 242 -3.62 -0.24 -6.43
N VAL A 243 -2.80 0.19 -5.47
CA VAL A 243 -1.48 0.77 -5.74
C VAL A 243 -0.43 -0.32 -5.55
N LEU A 244 0.37 -0.58 -6.60
CA LEU A 244 1.49 -1.54 -6.52
C LEU A 244 2.54 -1.03 -5.53
N GLU A 245 3.16 -1.93 -4.75
CA GLU A 245 4.19 -1.57 -3.76
C GLU A 245 5.35 -0.79 -4.39
N GLU A 246 5.81 -1.19 -5.58
CA GLU A 246 6.87 -0.46 -6.30
C GLU A 246 6.49 1.00 -6.58
N THR A 247 5.19 1.27 -6.80
CA THR A 247 4.69 2.64 -7.01
C THR A 247 4.69 3.43 -5.71
N ILE A 248 4.39 2.78 -4.58
CA ILE A 248 4.46 3.37 -3.24
C ILE A 248 5.92 3.72 -2.92
N GLU A 249 6.84 2.75 -3.04
CA GLU A 249 8.28 2.97 -2.81
C GLU A 249 8.83 4.14 -3.64
N ARG A 250 8.40 4.26 -4.91
CA ARG A 250 8.86 5.33 -5.81
C ARG A 250 8.34 6.71 -5.36
N LYS A 251 7.09 6.78 -4.89
CA LYS A 251 6.53 8.02 -4.33
C LYS A 251 7.28 8.43 -3.07
N GLU A 252 7.57 7.50 -2.17
CA GLU A 252 8.34 7.75 -0.94
C GLU A 252 9.75 8.24 -1.24
N LYS A 253 10.46 7.60 -2.19
CA LYS A 253 11.79 8.04 -2.63
C LYS A 253 11.80 9.44 -3.24
N ASN A 254 10.72 9.84 -3.89
CA ASN A 254 10.57 11.18 -4.47
C ASN A 254 10.09 12.22 -3.44
N HIS A 255 9.42 11.79 -2.36
CA HIS A 255 9.18 12.58 -1.16
C HIS A 255 10.45 12.63 -0.30
N ILE A 256 11.55 13.12 -0.87
CA ILE A 256 12.66 13.62 -0.06
C ILE A 256 12.11 14.83 0.68
N VAL A 257 11.84 14.66 1.97
CA VAL A 257 11.62 15.77 2.90
C VAL A 257 12.84 16.69 2.74
N ILE A 258 12.66 17.84 2.10
CA ILE A 258 13.66 18.91 2.13
C ILE A 258 13.77 19.26 3.61
N SER A 259 14.88 18.88 4.26
CA SER A 259 15.10 19.28 5.64
C SER A 259 15.10 20.82 5.67
N PRO A 260 14.50 21.45 6.70
CA PRO A 260 14.45 22.91 6.80
C PRO A 260 15.83 23.59 6.68
N GLU A 261 16.91 22.84 6.97
CA GLU A 261 18.29 23.30 6.87
C GLU A 261 18.68 23.72 5.44
N LYS A 262 18.11 23.10 4.39
CA LYS A 262 18.39 23.49 2.99
C LYS A 262 17.62 24.72 2.51
N ILE A 263 16.67 25.23 3.29
CA ILE A 263 15.94 26.48 2.99
C ILE A 263 16.79 27.70 3.41
N PHE A 264 17.69 27.54 4.37
CA PHE A 264 18.55 28.62 4.87
C PHE A 264 19.89 28.78 4.13
N GLU A 265 20.24 27.90 3.20
CA GLU A 265 21.47 28.05 2.38
C GLU A 265 21.27 28.95 1.15
N ASN A 266 20.06 29.46 0.91
CA ASN A 266 19.74 30.37 -0.21
C ASN A 266 19.05 31.68 0.22
N ILE A 267 19.22 32.09 1.48
CA ILE A 267 18.93 33.45 1.97
C ILE A 267 20.25 34.05 2.44
#